data_AF-A0A3D5YZB3-F1
#
_entry.id   AF-A0A3D5YZB3-F1
#
_cell.length_a   1.000
_cell.length_b   1.000
_cell.length_c   1.000
_cell.angle_alpha   90.00
_cell.angle_beta   90.00
_cell.angle_gamma   90.00
#
_symmetry.space_group_name_H-M   'P 1'
#
loop_
_entity.id
_entity.type
_entity.pdbx_description
1 polymer ?
#
loop_
_entity_poly.entity_id
_entity_poly.type
_entity_poly.pdbx_seq_one_letter_code
_entity_poly.pdbx_strand_id
1 'polypeptide(L)'
;MVKVISYKERLSGEGKPFMALVLQGGVEIIHSASGGMYATVRKASVASTFDEETCKALIGTEIPGVIEKQECEPYEYTVEKTGEVITLFHRYVYVAEPQKAPVYVDEIFPELEGVNYQSASV
;
A
#
# COMPACT_ATOMS: atom_id res chain seq x y z
N MET A 1 -0.72 8.17 0.19
CA MET A 1 -2.11 7.68 0.45
C MET A 1 -2.51 6.61 -0.56
N VAL A 2 -3.16 5.55 -0.07
CA VAL A 2 -3.77 4.47 -0.87
C VAL A 2 -5.26 4.35 -0.54
N LYS A 3 -6.06 3.83 -1.46
CA LYS A 3 -7.51 3.67 -1.29
C LYS A 3 -7.92 2.20 -1.30
N VAL A 4 -8.81 1.80 -0.40
CA VAL A 4 -9.44 0.48 -0.45
C VAL A 4 -10.47 0.47 -1.57
N ILE A 5 -10.28 -0.36 -2.59
CA ILE A 5 -11.19 -0.41 -3.75
C ILE A 5 -12.04 -1.68 -3.80
N SER A 6 -11.61 -2.74 -3.13
CA SER A 6 -12.28 -4.04 -3.14
C SER A 6 -11.68 -4.95 -2.06
N TYR A 7 -12.21 -6.15 -1.90
CA TYR A 7 -11.67 -7.22 -1.08
C TYR A 7 -11.83 -8.56 -1.80
N LYS A 8 -11.03 -9.55 -1.41
CA LYS A 8 -11.11 -10.92 -1.93
C LYS A 8 -10.90 -11.92 -0.81
N GLU A 9 -11.67 -12.99 -0.81
CA GLU A 9 -11.39 -14.16 0.01
C GLU A 9 -10.18 -14.90 -0.53
N ARG A 10 -9.27 -15.31 0.36
CA ARG A 10 -8.11 -16.12 0.04
C ARG A 10 -7.93 -17.21 1.09
N LEU A 11 -7.27 -18.29 0.70
CA LEU A 11 -6.89 -19.36 1.62
C LEU A 11 -5.43 -19.17 2.02
N SER A 12 -5.14 -19.32 3.31
CA SER A 12 -3.77 -19.40 3.83
C SER A 12 -3.13 -20.73 3.44
N GLY A 13 -1.81 -20.85 3.60
CA GLY A 13 -1.10 -22.13 3.39
C GLY A 13 -1.61 -23.27 4.27
N GLU A 14 -2.27 -22.94 5.39
CA GLU A 14 -2.94 -23.89 6.28
C GLU A 14 -4.40 -24.20 5.89
N GLY A 15 -4.90 -23.66 4.78
CA GLY A 15 -6.28 -23.86 4.31
C GLY A 15 -7.35 -23.02 5.04
N LYS A 16 -6.93 -22.10 5.92
CA LYS A 16 -7.86 -21.17 6.60
C LYS A 16 -8.26 -20.02 5.68
N PRO A 17 -9.56 -19.72 5.52
CA PRO A 17 -10.00 -18.55 4.75
C PRO A 17 -9.69 -17.26 5.51
N PHE A 18 -9.24 -16.25 4.77
CA PHE A 18 -9.04 -14.90 5.26
C PHE A 18 -9.44 -13.89 4.19
N MET A 19 -9.82 -12.69 4.62
CA MET A 19 -10.11 -11.59 3.70
C MET A 19 -8.83 -10.85 3.35
N ALA A 20 -8.67 -10.49 2.08
CA ALA A 20 -7.57 -9.67 1.60
C ALA A 20 -8.14 -8.40 0.97
N LEU A 21 -7.80 -7.24 1.53
CA LEU A 21 -8.16 -5.94 0.98
C LEU A 21 -7.33 -5.67 -0.27
N VAL A 22 -7.97 -5.10 -1.30
CA VAL A 22 -7.33 -4.63 -2.52
C VAL A 22 -7.16 -3.12 -2.40
N LEU A 23 -5.91 -2.70 -2.26
CA LEU A 23 -5.52 -1.31 -2.18
C LEU A 23 -5.13 -0.80 -3.56
N GLN A 24 -5.48 0.45 -3.84
CA GLN A 24 -5.10 1.16 -5.05
C GLN A 24 -4.29 2.40 -4.68
N GLY A 25 -3.15 2.58 -5.34
CA GLY A 25 -2.32 3.77 -5.21
C GLY A 25 -2.82 4.92 -6.09
N GLY A 26 -1.96 5.92 -6.25
CA GLY A 26 -2.18 7.03 -7.18
C GLY A 26 -2.25 6.58 -8.64
N VAL A 27 -2.79 7.48 -9.48
CA VAL A 27 -2.83 7.30 -10.94
C VAL A 27 -1.45 7.66 -11.51
N GLU A 28 -0.94 6.76 -12.37
CA GLU A 28 0.29 6.93 -13.13
C GLU A 28 -0.06 6.99 -14.63
N ILE A 29 0.58 7.87 -15.38
CA ILE A 29 0.46 7.89 -16.84
C ILE A 29 1.64 7.11 -17.42
N ILE A 30 1.35 6.07 -18.22
CA ILE A 30 2.33 5.28 -18.94
C ILE A 30 2.16 5.47 -20.45
N HIS A 31 3.25 5.38 -21.19
CA HIS A 31 3.23 5.50 -22.65
C HIS A 31 3.29 4.09 -23.25
N SER A 32 2.43 3.79 -24.23
CA SER A 32 2.53 2.56 -25.01
C SER A 32 3.70 2.63 -25.98
N ALA A 33 4.16 1.46 -26.42
CA ALA A 33 5.15 1.36 -27.50
C ALA A 33 4.67 2.02 -28.82
N SER A 34 3.35 2.15 -29.00
CA SER A 34 2.72 2.81 -30.14
C SER A 34 2.56 4.33 -29.99
N GLY A 35 2.99 4.93 -28.87
CA GLY A 35 2.95 6.37 -28.63
C GLY A 35 1.70 6.91 -27.94
N GLY A 36 0.76 6.06 -27.53
CA GLY A 36 -0.43 6.45 -26.78
C GLY A 36 -0.15 6.61 -25.27
N MET A 37 -0.84 7.52 -24.59
CA MET A 37 -0.77 7.66 -23.14
C MET A 37 -1.94 6.94 -22.47
N TYR A 38 -1.68 6.15 -21.43
CA TYR A 38 -2.67 5.41 -20.67
C TYR A 38 -2.53 5.69 -19.18
N ALA A 39 -3.66 6.01 -18.53
CA ALA A 39 -3.72 6.06 -17.09
C ALA A 39 -3.77 4.64 -16.52
N THR A 40 -2.84 4.33 -15.64
CA THR A 40 -2.76 3.08 -14.88
C THR A 40 -2.71 3.37 -13.39
N VAL A 41 -3.01 2.36 -12.58
CA VAL A 41 -2.95 2.45 -11.12
C VAL A 41 -2.25 1.21 -10.60
N ARG A 42 -1.37 1.40 -9.62
CA ARG A 42 -0.77 0.27 -8.91
C ARG A 42 -1.78 -0.29 -7.92
N LYS A 43 -1.81 -1.62 -7.81
CA LYS A 43 -2.68 -2.34 -6.88
C LYS A 43 -1.86 -3.28 -6.03
N ALA A 44 -2.20 -3.36 -4.75
CA ALA A 44 -1.60 -4.28 -3.79
C ALA A 44 -2.70 -5.00 -3.03
N SER A 45 -2.41 -6.22 -2.58
CA SER A 45 -3.34 -7.00 -1.76
C SER A 45 -2.75 -7.13 -0.37
N VAL A 46 -3.51 -6.74 0.64
CA VAL A 46 -3.12 -6.80 2.05
C VAL A 46 -4.05 -7.74 2.77
N ALA A 47 -3.49 -8.76 3.42
CA ALA A 47 -4.26 -9.68 4.25
C ALA A 47 -4.84 -8.92 5.45
N SER A 48 -6.10 -9.20 5.78
CA SER A 48 -6.78 -8.63 6.93
C SER A 48 -7.39 -9.72 7.80
N THR A 49 -7.61 -9.39 9.07
CA THR A 49 -8.34 -10.22 10.04
C THR A 49 -9.83 -9.87 10.07
N PHE A 50 -10.31 -9.11 9.08
CA PHE A 50 -11.66 -8.59 9.04
C PHE A 50 -12.63 -9.62 8.45
N ASP A 51 -13.89 -9.50 8.87
CA ASP A 51 -15.01 -10.19 8.24
C ASP A 51 -15.46 -9.45 6.97
N GLU A 52 -16.37 -10.08 6.21
CA GLU A 52 -16.84 -9.56 4.94
C GLU A 52 -17.56 -8.21 5.09
N GLU A 53 -18.34 -8.04 6.17
CA GLU A 53 -19.10 -6.82 6.42
C GLU A 53 -18.19 -5.63 6.71
N THR A 54 -17.17 -5.81 7.54
CA THR A 54 -16.15 -4.78 7.79
C THR A 54 -15.38 -4.47 6.50
N CYS A 55 -15.02 -5.47 5.70
CA CYS A 55 -14.33 -5.22 4.42
C CYS A 55 -15.18 -4.38 3.47
N LYS A 56 -16.50 -4.62 3.38
CA LYS A 56 -17.43 -3.80 2.58
C LYS A 56 -17.48 -2.36 3.08
N ALA A 57 -17.56 -2.16 4.39
CA ALA A 57 -17.59 -0.84 5.00
C ALA A 57 -16.28 -0.04 4.76
N LEU A 58 -15.15 -0.74 4.65
CA LEU A 58 -13.86 -0.12 4.36
C LEU A 58 -13.68 0.28 2.90
N ILE A 59 -14.51 -0.18 1.96
CA ILE A 59 -14.38 0.22 0.55
C ILE A 59 -14.58 1.74 0.43
N GLY A 60 -13.65 2.39 -0.24
CA GLY A 60 -13.63 3.84 -0.43
C GLY A 60 -12.84 4.60 0.63
N THR A 61 -12.41 3.95 1.72
CA THR A 61 -11.54 4.56 2.73
C THR A 61 -10.12 4.76 2.20
N GLU A 62 -9.46 5.80 2.71
CA GLU A 62 -8.07 6.12 2.39
C GLU A 62 -7.18 5.77 3.58
N ILE A 63 -6.05 5.14 3.29
CA ILE A 63 -5.06 4.68 4.25
C ILE A 63 -3.74 5.39 3.93
N PRO A 64 -3.03 5.95 4.93
CA PRO A 64 -1.70 6.50 4.73
C PRO A 64 -0.72 5.43 4.26
N GLY A 65 0.19 5.78 3.34
CA GLY A 65 1.09 4.82 2.72
C GLY A 65 1.13 4.89 1.20
N VAL A 66 2.01 4.09 0.63
CA VAL A 66 2.33 4.05 -0.80
C VAL A 66 2.42 2.60 -1.28
N ILE A 67 2.13 2.37 -2.56
CA ILE A 67 2.35 1.07 -3.19
C ILE A 67 3.65 1.13 -3.98
N GLU A 68 4.62 0.37 -3.50
CA GLU A 68 5.95 0.32 -4.10
C GLU A 68 6.17 -1.01 -4.80
N LYS A 69 7.00 -0.94 -5.85
CA LYS A 69 7.45 -2.13 -6.57
C LYS A 69 8.72 -2.60 -5.86
N GLN A 70 8.60 -3.68 -5.10
CA GLN A 70 9.71 -4.27 -4.37
C GLN A 70 10.28 -5.44 -5.15
N GLU A 71 11.60 -5.52 -5.26
CA GLU A 71 12.29 -6.71 -5.74
C GLU A 71 12.06 -7.85 -4.75
N CYS A 72 11.70 -9.03 -5.25
CA CYS A 72 11.49 -10.21 -4.43
C CYS A 72 12.15 -11.41 -5.08
N GLU A 73 12.24 -12.52 -4.34
CA GLU A 73 12.73 -13.77 -4.90
C GLU A 73 11.92 -14.13 -6.17
N PRO A 74 12.60 -14.60 -7.24
CA PRO A 74 11.93 -14.91 -8.49
C PRO A 74 10.84 -15.94 -8.25
N TYR A 75 9.60 -15.59 -8.57
CA TYR A 75 8.49 -16.53 -8.44
C TYR A 75 7.87 -16.81 -9.80
N GLU A 76 7.50 -18.07 -10.00
CA GLU A 76 6.78 -18.52 -11.18
C GLU A 76 5.32 -18.10 -11.06
N TYR A 77 4.85 -17.32 -12.03
CA TYR A 77 3.47 -16.93 -12.18
C TYR A 77 2.91 -17.54 -13.46
N THR A 78 1.93 -18.43 -13.31
CA THR A 78 1.22 -18.98 -14.46
C THR A 78 0.14 -17.99 -14.89
N VAL A 79 0.23 -17.48 -16.12
CA VAL A 79 -0.79 -16.61 -16.70
C VAL A 79 -2.00 -17.47 -17.03
N GLU A 80 -3.05 -17.39 -16.21
CA GLU A 80 -4.25 -18.25 -16.33
C GLU A 80 -4.92 -18.20 -17.71
N LYS A 81 -4.74 -17.11 -18.46
CA LYS A 81 -5.29 -16.95 -19.81
C LYS A 81 -4.50 -17.68 -20.91
N THR A 82 -3.19 -17.85 -20.75
CA THR A 82 -2.31 -18.39 -21.80
C THR A 82 -1.63 -19.69 -21.39
N GLY A 83 -1.62 -20.01 -20.10
CA GLY A 83 -0.89 -21.15 -19.54
C GLY A 83 0.63 -20.94 -19.49
N GLU A 84 1.11 -19.75 -19.84
CA GLU A 84 2.55 -19.44 -19.83
C GLU A 84 3.02 -19.18 -18.39
N VAL A 85 4.06 -19.90 -17.99
CA VAL A 85 4.75 -19.68 -16.71
C VAL A 85 5.80 -18.61 -16.94
N ILE A 86 5.57 -17.42 -16.37
CA ILE A 86 6.52 -16.32 -16.40
C ILE A 86 7.20 -16.16 -15.04
N THR A 87 8.49 -15.88 -15.05
CA THR A 87 9.24 -15.59 -13.83
C THR A 87 9.15 -14.10 -13.52
N LEU A 88 8.58 -13.75 -12.37
CA LEU A 88 8.46 -12.38 -11.89
C LEU A 88 9.48 -12.12 -10.78
N PHE A 89 10.26 -11.05 -10.96
CA PHE A 89 11.28 -10.61 -10.00
C PHE A 89 10.80 -9.47 -9.09
N HIS A 90 9.54 -9.06 -9.24
CA HIS A 90 9.02 -7.87 -8.56
C HIS A 90 7.59 -8.10 -8.11
N ARG A 91 7.27 -7.59 -6.92
CA ARG A 91 5.91 -7.59 -6.37
C ARG A 91 5.52 -6.17 -5.97
N TYR A 92 4.26 -5.82 -6.19
CA TYR A 92 3.68 -4.60 -5.63
C TYR A 92 3.29 -4.84 -4.17
N VAL A 93 3.91 -4.10 -3.27
CA VAL A 93 3.71 -4.21 -1.83
C VAL A 93 3.22 -2.86 -1.30
N TYR A 94 2.27 -2.91 -0.38
CA TYR A 94 1.86 -1.74 0.36
C TYR A 94 2.89 -1.46 1.45
N VAL A 95 3.44 -0.25 1.44
CA VAL A 95 4.36 0.26 2.44
C VAL A 95 3.60 1.33 3.23
N ALA A 96 3.41 1.07 4.52
CA ALA A 96 2.85 2.07 5.42
C ALA A 96 3.81 3.27 5.47
N GLU A 97 3.29 4.48 5.28
CA GLU A 97 4.08 5.68 5.54
C GLU A 97 4.50 5.64 7.01
N PRO A 98 5.80 5.83 7.34
CA PRO A 98 6.18 5.95 8.72
C PRO A 98 5.38 7.12 9.31
N GLN A 99 4.58 6.86 10.35
CA GLN A 99 4.14 7.95 11.20
C GLN A 99 5.42 8.64 11.64
N LYS A 100 5.64 9.89 11.21
CA LYS A 100 6.62 10.73 11.87
C LYS A 100 6.22 10.71 13.33
N ALA A 101 6.94 9.96 14.15
CA ALA A 101 6.84 10.12 15.59
C ALA A 101 6.99 11.62 15.85
N PRO A 102 6.19 12.21 16.76
CA PRO A 102 6.44 13.59 17.15
C PRO A 102 7.89 13.66 17.59
N VAL A 103 8.68 14.40 16.81
CA VAL A 103 10.07 14.65 17.15
C VAL A 103 10.00 15.66 18.28
N TYR A 104 10.25 15.21 19.51
CA TYR A 104 10.31 16.11 20.65
C TYR A 104 11.52 17.02 20.47
N VAL A 105 11.28 18.33 20.48
CA VAL A 105 12.32 19.35 20.26
C VAL A 105 13.47 19.20 21.26
N ASP A 106 13.14 18.73 22.47
CA ASP A 106 14.06 18.46 23.58
C ASP A 106 15.12 17.39 23.23
N GLU A 107 14.80 16.42 22.35
CA GLU A 107 15.75 15.36 21.96
C GLU A 107 16.79 15.83 20.92
N ILE A 108 16.47 16.86 20.13
CA ILE A 108 17.36 17.38 19.07
C ILE A 108 18.20 18.55 19.57
N PHE A 109 17.63 19.37 20.45
CA PHE A 109 18.29 20.55 21.00
C PHE A 109 18.16 20.55 22.52
N PRO A 110 18.98 19.75 23.25
CA PRO A 110 18.98 19.74 24.71
C PRO A 110 19.30 21.12 25.32
N GLU A 111 19.88 22.03 24.53
CA GLU A 111 20.20 23.40 24.91
C GLU A 111 18.97 24.34 24.94
N LEU A 112 17.82 23.90 24.42
CA LEU A 112 16.57 24.68 24.41
C LEU A 112 15.60 24.29 25.53
N GLU A 113 16.01 23.42 26.45
CA GLU A 113 15.24 23.14 27.68
C GLU A 113 14.97 24.45 28.44
N GLY A 114 13.69 24.78 28.61
CA GLY A 114 13.24 25.98 29.35
C GLY A 114 12.94 27.22 28.50
N VAL A 115 13.05 27.14 27.17
CA VAL A 115 12.61 28.25 26.30
C VAL A 115 11.08 28.20 26.13
N ASN A 116 10.39 29.15 26.77
CA ASN A 116 8.93 29.25 26.71
C ASN A 116 8.50 29.81 25.34
N TYR A 117 8.21 28.94 24.39
CA TYR A 117 7.62 29.33 23.11
C TYR A 117 6.14 29.66 23.32
N GLN A 118 5.83 30.94 23.49
CA GLN A 118 4.45 31.40 23.33
C GLN A 118 4.07 31.16 21.87
N SER A 119 3.25 30.13 21.63
CA SER A 119 2.68 29.84 20.32
C SER A 119 1.95 31.10 19.83
N ALA A 120 2.53 31.77 18.83
CA ALA A 120 1.82 32.80 18.10
C ALA A 120 0.73 32.09 17.28
N SER A 121 -0.47 32.03 17.85
CA SER A 121 -1.70 31.67 17.15
C SER A 121 -1.97 32.70 16.06
N VAL A 122 -1.96 32.25 14.80
CA VAL A 122 -2.57 32.95 13.66
C VAL A 122 -3.58 32.01 13.04
#